data_AF-E9Q1U7-F1
#
_entry.id   AF-E9Q1U7-F1
#
_cell.length_a   1.000
_cell.length_b   1.000
_cell.length_c   1.000
_cell.angle_alpha   90.00
_cell.angle_beta   90.00
_cell.angle_gamma   90.00
#
_symmetry.space_group_name_H-M   'P 1'
#
loop_
_entity.id
_entity.type
_entity.pdbx_description
1 polymer ?
#
loop_
_entity_poly.entity_id
_entity_poly.type
_entity_poly.pdbx_seq_one_letter_code
_entity_poly.pdbx_strand_id
1 'polypeptide(L)'
;MKMGHFEMVTTLLAAAVLMDIFQVKAEVLDMAENAFDDEYLKCKSRMESKYIPQMKREEWANDALLRMVWDNAEIQWEARKAQLFLPRNFKDTYGIALTAYVNEAQEQTSFYHTFSSAVKMAGLSRRRYIYNFPFKAFHFYLVRALQLLRRPCEKSYKTVVYSTSPDISFTFGEQNQARLGNFTLAYSAKPETADNQRVLTIQTCFGVAVGKFLNKEDDSVVLIPLSEVFQVSRKGTSNDLVLQ
;
A
#
# COMPACT_ATOMS: atom_id res chain seq x y z
N MET A 1 -8.64 -51.37 21.60
CA MET A 1 -7.48 -51.42 20.67
C MET A 1 -6.49 -50.35 21.12
N LYS A 2 -5.24 -50.73 21.44
CA LYS A 2 -4.19 -49.76 21.78
C LYS A 2 -3.66 -49.20 20.47
N MET A 3 -3.86 -47.91 20.24
CA MET A 3 -3.29 -47.21 19.08
C MET A 3 -1.76 -47.28 19.17
N GLY A 4 -1.08 -47.67 18.09
CA GLY A 4 0.37 -47.76 18.08
C GLY A 4 1.00 -46.39 18.29
N HIS A 5 2.15 -46.32 18.97
CA HIS A 5 2.84 -45.05 19.25
C HIS A 5 3.09 -44.24 17.95
N PHE A 6 3.37 -44.93 16.85
CA PHE A 6 3.56 -44.32 15.53
C PHE A 6 2.28 -43.69 14.96
N GLU A 7 1.13 -44.35 15.08
CA GLU A 7 -0.18 -43.82 14.65
C GLU A 7 -0.59 -42.60 15.48
N MET A 8 -0.25 -42.60 16.77
CA MET A 8 -0.48 -41.46 17.65
C MET A 8 0.37 -40.25 17.26
N VAL A 9 1.62 -40.47 16.84
CA VAL A 9 2.52 -39.38 16.41
C VAL A 9 2.09 -38.81 15.07
N THR A 10 1.70 -39.64 14.10
CA THR A 10 1.22 -39.17 12.79
C THR A 10 -0.11 -38.44 12.88
N THR A 11 -1.03 -38.88 13.74
CA THR A 11 -2.30 -38.17 13.99
C THR A 11 -2.08 -36.83 14.69
N LEU A 12 -1.16 -36.73 15.65
CA LEU A 12 -0.79 -35.46 16.29
C LEU A 12 -0.12 -34.49 15.31
N LEU A 13 0.78 -34.98 14.44
CA LEU A 13 1.41 -34.17 13.39
C LEU A 13 0.40 -33.70 12.34
N ALA A 14 -0.51 -34.56 11.90
CA ALA A 14 -1.58 -34.17 10.98
C ALA A 14 -2.54 -33.14 11.61
N ALA A 15 -2.86 -33.28 12.89
CA ALA A 15 -3.66 -32.31 13.63
C ALA A 15 -2.93 -30.97 13.82
N ALA A 16 -1.61 -30.98 14.07
CA ALA A 16 -0.80 -29.77 14.14
C ALA A 16 -0.74 -29.05 12.77
N VAL A 17 -0.55 -29.81 11.68
CA VAL A 17 -0.57 -29.26 10.31
C VAL A 17 -1.96 -28.74 9.91
N LEU A 18 -3.05 -29.37 10.39
CA LEU A 18 -4.42 -28.89 10.21
C LEU A 18 -4.78 -27.70 11.11
N MET A 19 -4.13 -27.55 12.26
CA MET A 19 -4.29 -26.36 13.13
C MET A 19 -3.41 -25.19 12.66
N ASP A 20 -2.35 -25.48 11.91
CA ASP A 20 -1.55 -24.51 11.14
C ASP A 20 -2.17 -24.18 9.76
N ILE A 21 -3.42 -24.60 9.49
CA ILE A 21 -4.20 -24.00 8.40
C ILE A 21 -4.15 -22.50 8.63
N PHE A 22 -3.57 -21.78 7.66
CA PHE A 22 -3.46 -20.34 7.60
C PHE A 22 -4.68 -19.68 8.24
N GLN A 23 -4.59 -19.32 9.53
CA GLN A 23 -5.55 -18.40 10.07
C GLN A 23 -5.35 -17.14 9.27
N VAL A 24 -6.33 -16.82 8.41
CA VAL A 24 -6.42 -15.50 7.77
C VAL A 24 -6.40 -14.54 8.93
N LYS A 25 -5.24 -13.93 9.16
CA LYS A 25 -5.04 -13.04 10.28
C LYS A 25 -5.87 -11.82 9.95
N ALA A 26 -7.01 -11.68 10.62
CA ALA A 26 -7.89 -10.54 10.46
C ALA A 26 -7.04 -9.26 10.51
N GLU A 27 -7.16 -8.43 9.48
CA GLU A 27 -6.39 -7.19 9.42
C GLU A 27 -6.97 -6.25 10.46
N VAL A 28 -6.20 -5.96 11.51
CA VAL A 28 -6.61 -4.97 12.50
C VAL A 28 -6.16 -3.62 11.99
N LEU A 29 -7.12 -2.73 11.78
CA LEU A 29 -6.86 -1.33 11.49
C LEU A 29 -6.40 -0.67 12.79
N ASP A 30 -5.18 -0.14 12.80
CA ASP A 30 -4.53 0.49 13.95
C ASP A 30 -3.68 1.68 13.47
N MET A 31 -2.76 2.18 14.31
CA MET A 31 -1.85 3.27 13.94
C MET A 31 -0.69 2.84 13.02
N ALA A 32 -0.64 1.57 12.61
CA ALA A 32 0.35 0.98 11.74
C ALA A 32 1.80 1.26 12.16
N GLU A 33 2.12 1.14 13.45
CA GLU A 33 3.42 1.51 14.03
C GLU A 33 4.62 0.75 13.40
N ASN A 34 4.36 -0.40 12.79
CA ASN A 34 5.38 -1.22 12.13
C ASN A 34 5.65 -0.80 10.69
N ALA A 35 4.79 0.01 10.08
CA ALA A 35 4.92 0.44 8.70
C ALA A 35 6.02 1.50 8.56
N PHE A 36 6.77 1.45 7.47
CA PHE A 36 7.74 2.48 7.13
C PHE A 36 7.09 3.61 6.35
N ASP A 37 6.67 4.67 7.06
CA ASP A 37 5.82 5.77 6.59
C ASP A 37 6.55 7.09 6.31
N ASP A 38 7.87 7.03 6.06
CA ASP A 38 8.70 8.23 5.90
C ASP A 38 8.26 9.08 4.70
N GLU A 39 7.90 10.34 4.99
CA GLU A 39 7.55 11.35 4.00
C GLU A 39 8.76 12.16 3.51
N TYR A 40 9.97 11.92 4.02
CA TYR A 40 11.21 12.58 3.60
C TYR A 40 11.18 14.12 3.64
N LEU A 41 10.27 14.74 4.41
CA LEU A 41 9.97 16.17 4.34
C LEU A 41 11.21 17.05 4.58
N LYS A 42 12.06 16.64 5.52
CA LYS A 42 13.26 17.37 5.93
C LYS A 42 14.54 16.92 5.21
N CYS A 43 14.51 15.82 4.46
CA CYS A 43 15.70 15.20 3.87
C CYS A 43 15.60 14.93 2.37
N LYS A 44 14.48 15.26 1.70
CA LYS A 44 14.22 14.98 0.28
C LYS A 44 15.40 15.25 -0.65
N SER A 45 15.99 16.45 -0.59
CA SER A 45 17.08 16.85 -1.49
C SER A 45 18.37 16.07 -1.22
N ARG A 46 18.65 15.79 0.05
CA ARG A 46 19.82 15.00 0.46
C ARG A 46 19.65 13.52 0.10
N MET A 47 18.47 12.96 0.34
CA MET A 47 18.13 11.60 -0.07
C MET A 47 18.31 11.44 -1.57
N GLU A 48 17.65 12.29 -2.35
CA GLU A 48 17.63 12.19 -3.80
C GLU A 48 19.02 12.34 -4.44
N SER A 49 19.84 13.27 -3.95
CA SER A 49 21.17 13.52 -4.54
C SER A 49 22.25 12.55 -4.07
N LYS A 50 22.22 12.15 -2.78
CA LYS A 50 23.34 11.43 -2.16
C LYS A 50 23.13 9.93 -2.03
N TYR A 51 21.91 9.49 -1.71
CA TYR A 51 21.66 8.12 -1.27
C TYR A 51 20.87 7.30 -2.28
N ILE A 52 19.82 7.89 -2.84
CA ILE A 52 18.91 7.20 -3.76
C ILE A 52 19.59 6.67 -5.03
N PRO A 53 20.57 7.35 -5.67
CA PRO A 53 21.22 6.81 -6.86
C PRO A 53 21.99 5.51 -6.59
N GLN A 54 22.64 5.40 -5.43
CA GLN A 54 23.34 4.18 -5.04
C GLN A 54 22.33 3.08 -4.66
N MET A 55 21.34 3.40 -3.82
CA MET A 55 20.29 2.46 -3.42
C MET A 55 19.56 1.89 -4.65
N LYS A 56 19.17 2.72 -5.62
CA LYS A 56 18.54 2.27 -6.86
C LYS A 56 19.42 1.26 -7.60
N ARG A 57 20.72 1.54 -7.76
CA ARG A 57 21.63 0.61 -8.46
C ARG A 57 21.70 -0.74 -7.76
N GLU A 58 21.80 -0.74 -6.43
CA GLU A 58 21.86 -1.96 -5.63
C GLU A 58 20.53 -2.74 -5.67
N GLU A 59 19.40 -2.05 -5.55
CA GLU A 59 18.07 -2.66 -5.61
C GLU A 59 17.80 -3.32 -6.97
N TRP A 60 18.09 -2.61 -8.09
CA TRP A 60 17.87 -3.13 -9.44
C TRP A 60 18.83 -4.27 -9.81
N ALA A 61 20.04 -4.29 -9.22
CA ALA A 61 20.99 -5.37 -9.44
C ALA A 61 20.58 -6.65 -8.70
N ASN A 62 19.90 -6.52 -7.57
CA ASN A 62 19.57 -7.64 -6.68
C ASN A 62 18.14 -8.17 -6.86
N ASP A 63 17.24 -7.39 -7.47
CA ASP A 63 15.84 -7.79 -7.66
C ASP A 63 15.43 -7.71 -9.14
N ALA A 64 15.44 -8.88 -9.78
CA ALA A 64 15.06 -9.01 -11.19
C ALA A 64 13.57 -8.71 -11.44
N LEU A 65 12.69 -8.97 -10.46
CA LEU A 65 11.27 -8.70 -10.57
C LEU A 65 11.01 -7.20 -10.50
N LEU A 66 11.62 -6.51 -9.54
CA LEU A 66 11.57 -5.04 -9.45
C LEU A 66 12.03 -4.37 -10.75
N ARG A 67 13.13 -4.86 -11.33
CA ARG A 67 13.63 -4.35 -12.62
C ARG A 67 12.62 -4.57 -13.75
N MET A 68 12.07 -5.77 -13.88
CA MET A 68 11.06 -6.07 -14.91
C MET A 68 9.83 -5.16 -14.77
N VAL A 69 9.31 -5.02 -13.54
CA VAL A 69 8.18 -4.14 -13.22
C VAL A 69 8.49 -2.69 -13.61
N TRP A 70 9.70 -2.22 -13.29
CA TRP A 70 10.13 -0.87 -13.64
C TRP A 70 10.22 -0.67 -15.16
N ASP A 71 10.84 -1.58 -15.88
CA ASP A 71 11.02 -1.48 -17.33
C ASP A 71 9.65 -1.47 -18.05
N ASN A 72 8.71 -2.31 -17.60
CA ASN A 72 7.34 -2.31 -18.10
C ASN A 72 6.62 -0.99 -17.82
N ALA A 73 6.78 -0.47 -16.59
CA ALA A 73 6.18 0.80 -16.20
C ALA A 73 6.79 1.99 -16.96
N GLU A 74 8.07 1.92 -17.32
CA GLU A 74 8.75 2.94 -18.13
C GLU A 74 8.14 3.04 -19.52
N ILE A 75 7.91 1.91 -20.19
CA ILE A 75 7.24 1.88 -21.50
C ILE A 75 5.84 2.53 -21.41
N GLN A 76 5.07 2.18 -20.39
CA GLN A 76 3.74 2.75 -20.20
C GLN A 76 3.77 4.23 -19.83
N TRP A 77 4.74 4.65 -19.01
CA TRP A 77 4.94 6.05 -18.65
C TRP A 77 5.26 6.90 -19.87
N GLU A 78 6.21 6.48 -20.70
CA GLU A 78 6.61 7.21 -21.91
C GLU A 78 5.44 7.38 -22.88
N ALA A 79 4.59 6.36 -23.02
CA ALA A 79 3.41 6.43 -23.87
C ALA A 79 2.36 7.45 -23.39
N ARG A 80 2.34 7.77 -22.08
CA ARG A 80 1.26 8.55 -21.44
C ARG A 80 1.69 9.93 -20.98
N LYS A 81 2.97 10.14 -20.63
CA LYS A 81 3.42 11.35 -19.91
C LYS A 81 3.11 12.65 -20.65
N ALA A 82 3.08 12.62 -21.98
CA ALA A 82 2.75 13.78 -22.81
C ALA A 82 1.28 14.24 -22.67
N GLN A 83 0.39 13.37 -22.21
CA GLN A 83 -1.04 13.65 -22.01
C GLN A 83 -1.37 14.07 -20.57
N LEU A 84 -0.40 14.02 -19.66
CA LEU A 84 -0.59 14.30 -18.24
C LEU A 84 -0.22 15.74 -17.91
N PHE A 85 -1.04 16.38 -17.08
CA PHE A 85 -0.71 17.67 -16.48
C PHE A 85 0.14 17.46 -15.23
N LEU A 86 1.46 17.58 -15.38
CA LEU A 86 2.43 17.31 -14.32
C LEU A 86 3.08 18.60 -13.80
N PRO A 87 3.41 18.68 -12.49
CA PRO A 87 4.21 19.78 -11.96
C PRO A 87 5.57 19.89 -12.66
N ARG A 88 6.10 21.11 -12.82
CA ARG A 88 7.38 21.37 -13.53
C ARG A 88 8.57 20.58 -12.97
N ASN A 89 8.57 20.26 -11.68
CA ASN A 89 9.61 19.51 -10.99
C ASN A 89 9.32 18.01 -10.88
N PHE A 90 8.29 17.50 -11.56
CA PHE A 90 7.96 16.09 -11.60
C PHE A 90 8.90 15.36 -12.58
N LYS A 91 9.67 14.41 -12.06
CA LYS A 91 10.67 13.66 -12.83
C LYS A 91 10.09 12.36 -13.36
N ASP A 92 10.62 11.86 -14.47
CA ASP A 92 10.22 10.57 -15.05
C ASP A 92 10.32 9.44 -14.03
N THR A 93 11.37 9.40 -13.20
CA THR A 93 11.51 8.37 -12.15
C THR A 93 10.35 8.33 -11.16
N TYR A 94 9.70 9.46 -10.89
CA TYR A 94 8.52 9.51 -10.03
C TYR A 94 7.29 8.94 -10.75
N GLY A 95 7.13 9.30 -12.03
CA GLY A 95 6.04 8.82 -12.88
C GLY A 95 6.13 7.31 -13.14
N ILE A 96 7.33 6.80 -13.37
CA ILE A 96 7.59 5.36 -13.56
C ILE A 96 7.29 4.60 -12.27
N ALA A 97 7.78 5.05 -11.12
CA ALA A 97 7.49 4.40 -9.84
C ALA A 97 5.99 4.36 -9.52
N LEU A 98 5.27 5.46 -9.81
CA LEU A 98 3.83 5.53 -9.62
C LEU A 98 3.08 4.60 -10.58
N THR A 99 3.44 4.62 -11.87
CA THR A 99 2.87 3.73 -12.89
C THR A 99 3.08 2.27 -12.52
N ALA A 100 4.31 1.91 -12.12
CA ALA A 100 4.66 0.58 -11.64
C ALA A 100 3.76 0.17 -10.48
N TYR A 101 3.77 0.93 -9.38
CA TYR A 101 3.02 0.55 -8.19
C TYR A 101 1.52 0.40 -8.48
N VAL A 102 0.92 1.33 -9.22
CA VAL A 102 -0.52 1.34 -9.45
C VAL A 102 -0.96 0.18 -10.36
N ASN A 103 -0.18 -0.17 -11.40
CA ASN A 103 -0.46 -1.34 -12.23
C ASN A 103 -0.36 -2.65 -11.43
N GLU A 104 0.74 -2.82 -10.70
CA GLU A 104 1.00 -4.04 -9.91
C GLU A 104 -0.06 -4.20 -8.80
N ALA A 105 -0.51 -3.09 -8.22
CA ALA A 105 -1.61 -3.08 -7.24
C ALA A 105 -2.97 -3.38 -7.88
N GLN A 106 -3.26 -2.88 -9.07
CA GLN A 106 -4.51 -3.21 -9.77
C GLN A 106 -4.57 -4.69 -10.15
N GLU A 107 -3.44 -5.27 -10.56
CA GLU A 107 -3.33 -6.68 -10.98
C GLU A 107 -3.10 -7.64 -9.81
N GLN A 108 -2.93 -7.14 -8.58
CA GLN A 108 -2.63 -7.93 -7.37
C GLN A 108 -1.44 -8.88 -7.59
N THR A 109 -0.36 -8.36 -8.17
CA THR A 109 0.80 -9.18 -8.54
C THR A 109 1.63 -9.60 -7.33
N SER A 110 2.53 -10.56 -7.55
CA SER A 110 3.53 -10.96 -6.55
C SER A 110 4.41 -9.78 -6.10
N PHE A 111 4.74 -8.86 -7.01
CA PHE A 111 5.50 -7.66 -6.67
C PHE A 111 4.73 -6.77 -5.70
N TYR A 112 3.45 -6.49 -5.99
CA TYR A 112 2.61 -5.68 -5.11
C TYR A 112 2.54 -6.25 -3.69
N HIS A 113 2.29 -7.56 -3.56
CA HIS A 113 2.22 -8.20 -2.25
C HIS A 113 3.56 -8.19 -1.51
N THR A 114 4.67 -8.42 -2.23
CA THR A 114 6.03 -8.40 -1.65
C THR A 114 6.40 -7.00 -1.17
N PHE A 115 6.19 -5.98 -2.00
CA PHE A 115 6.46 -4.59 -1.65
C PHE A 115 5.59 -4.13 -0.47
N SER A 116 4.27 -4.37 -0.54
CA SER A 116 3.31 -4.01 0.52
C SER A 116 3.67 -4.63 1.87
N SER A 117 4.01 -5.92 1.89
CA SER A 117 4.44 -6.63 3.10
C SER A 117 5.75 -6.07 3.65
N ALA A 118 6.71 -5.77 2.77
CA ALA A 118 7.98 -5.19 3.16
C ALA A 118 7.81 -3.80 3.78
N VAL A 119 6.95 -2.93 3.21
CA VAL A 119 6.62 -1.61 3.77
C VAL A 119 5.97 -1.74 5.14
N LYS A 120 4.98 -2.64 5.29
CA LYS A 120 4.23 -2.86 6.54
C LYS A 120 5.11 -3.31 7.72
N MET A 121 6.28 -3.87 7.45
CA MET A 121 7.18 -4.42 8.47
C MET A 121 8.51 -3.65 8.62
N ALA A 122 8.83 -2.75 7.70
CA ALA A 122 10.12 -2.08 7.67
C ALA A 122 10.32 -1.09 8.83
N GLY A 123 9.23 -0.50 9.36
CA GLY A 123 9.24 0.42 10.50
C GLY A 123 9.43 -0.26 11.86
N LEU A 124 9.20 -1.58 11.96
CA LEU A 124 9.30 -2.35 13.20
C LEU A 124 10.64 -2.17 13.94
N SER A 125 11.75 -2.02 13.22
CA SER A 125 13.04 -1.67 13.82
C SER A 125 14.04 -1.15 12.80
N ARG A 126 15.07 -0.43 13.28
CA ARG A 126 16.21 -0.02 12.45
C ARG A 126 16.87 -1.20 11.72
N ARG A 127 16.98 -2.37 12.38
CA ARG A 127 17.55 -3.58 11.77
C ARG A 127 16.69 -4.06 10.59
N ARG A 128 15.35 -4.11 10.78
CA ARG A 128 14.42 -4.48 9.70
C ARG A 128 14.51 -3.51 8.53
N TYR A 129 14.50 -2.21 8.77
CA TYR A 129 14.68 -1.21 7.72
C TYR A 129 16.00 -1.40 6.96
N ILE A 130 17.13 -1.54 7.66
CA ILE A 130 18.44 -1.61 7.02
C ILE A 130 18.58 -2.89 6.20
N TYR A 131 18.27 -4.05 6.79
CA TYR A 131 18.63 -5.36 6.21
C TYR A 131 17.48 -6.11 5.54
N ASN A 132 16.22 -5.75 5.80
CA ASN A 132 15.05 -6.50 5.31
C ASN A 132 14.11 -5.67 4.41
N PHE A 133 14.40 -4.38 4.19
CA PHE A 133 13.62 -3.54 3.30
C PHE A 133 14.41 -3.23 2.01
N PRO A 134 14.23 -4.02 0.93
CA PRO A 134 14.99 -3.89 -0.31
C PRO A 134 14.38 -2.90 -1.32
N PHE A 135 13.48 -2.01 -0.88
CA PHE A 135 12.74 -1.10 -1.76
C PHE A 135 12.87 0.37 -1.34
N LYS A 136 14.03 0.78 -0.80
CA LYS A 136 14.26 2.13 -0.29
C LYS A 136 14.17 3.18 -1.40
N ALA A 137 14.80 2.92 -2.56
CA ALA A 137 14.75 3.83 -3.69
C ALA A 137 13.36 3.84 -4.34
N PHE A 138 12.77 2.67 -4.58
CA PHE A 138 11.41 2.58 -5.12
C PHE A 138 10.39 3.30 -4.24
N HIS A 139 10.41 3.05 -2.93
CA HIS A 139 9.54 3.73 -1.96
C HIS A 139 9.74 5.26 -1.97
N PHE A 140 10.99 5.73 -2.00
CA PHE A 140 11.29 7.16 -2.09
C PHE A 140 10.66 7.78 -3.33
N TYR A 141 10.82 7.18 -4.52
CA TYR A 141 10.24 7.70 -5.74
C TYR A 141 8.71 7.74 -5.70
N LEU A 142 8.08 6.68 -5.17
CA LEU A 142 6.62 6.61 -5.02
C LEU A 142 6.09 7.70 -4.08
N VAL A 143 6.69 7.87 -2.90
CA VAL A 143 6.31 8.93 -1.95
C VAL A 143 6.49 10.32 -2.58
N ARG A 144 7.62 10.55 -3.27
CA ARG A 144 7.86 11.83 -3.95
C ARG A 144 6.86 12.10 -5.07
N ALA A 145 6.45 11.08 -5.82
CA ALA A 145 5.40 11.20 -6.83
C ALA A 145 4.09 11.69 -6.20
N LEU A 146 3.63 11.01 -5.15
CA LEU A 146 2.39 11.34 -4.47
C LEU A 146 2.43 12.73 -3.84
N GLN A 147 3.53 13.11 -3.21
CA GLN A 147 3.68 14.44 -2.61
C GLN A 147 3.63 15.59 -3.64
N LEU A 148 4.16 15.37 -4.85
CA LEU A 148 4.14 16.38 -5.90
C LEU A 148 2.78 16.48 -6.59
N LEU A 149 2.03 15.38 -6.65
CA LEU A 149 0.68 15.34 -7.26
C LEU A 149 -0.43 15.69 -6.26
N ARG A 150 -0.14 15.68 -4.96
CA ARG A 150 -1.10 16.01 -3.89
C ARG A 150 -1.69 17.41 -4.11
N ARG A 151 -3.02 17.48 -4.13
CA ARG A 151 -3.77 18.75 -4.17
C ARG A 151 -3.99 19.28 -2.74
N PRO A 152 -4.32 20.57 -2.57
CA PRO A 152 -4.75 21.10 -1.27
C PRO A 152 -5.90 20.27 -0.68
N CYS A 153 -5.84 20.03 0.63
CA CYS A 153 -6.78 19.17 1.37
C CYS A 153 -8.24 19.64 1.19
N GLU A 154 -8.48 20.94 1.09
CA GLU A 154 -9.82 21.53 0.86
C GLU A 154 -10.44 21.11 -0.48
N LYS A 155 -9.61 20.70 -1.45
CA LYS A 155 -10.05 20.16 -2.74
C LYS A 155 -10.16 18.63 -2.69
N SER A 156 -9.22 17.95 -2.06
CA SER A 156 -9.17 16.47 -2.01
C SER A 156 -10.23 15.86 -1.09
N TYR A 157 -10.42 16.43 0.10
CA TYR A 157 -11.29 15.89 1.16
C TYR A 157 -12.76 15.76 0.77
N LYS A 158 -13.20 16.53 -0.23
CA LYS A 158 -14.58 16.51 -0.73
C LYS A 158 -14.94 15.22 -1.47
N THR A 159 -13.94 14.47 -1.91
CA THR A 159 -14.16 13.22 -2.64
C THR A 159 -14.20 12.05 -1.67
N VAL A 160 -15.33 11.36 -1.62
CA VAL A 160 -15.48 10.09 -0.91
C VAL A 160 -15.03 8.97 -1.84
N VAL A 161 -14.13 8.13 -1.34
CA VAL A 161 -13.65 6.92 -2.04
C VAL A 161 -13.85 5.69 -1.17
N TYR A 162 -13.84 4.52 -1.81
CA TYR A 162 -14.12 3.25 -1.18
C TYR A 162 -12.96 2.28 -1.38
N SER A 163 -12.59 1.58 -0.32
CA SER A 163 -11.67 0.45 -0.39
C SER A 163 -12.33 -0.76 0.25
N THR A 164 -12.08 -1.95 -0.28
CA THR A 164 -12.46 -3.20 0.38
C THR A 164 -11.23 -3.81 1.05
N SER A 165 -11.46 -4.45 2.19
CA SER A 165 -10.45 -5.29 2.79
C SER A 165 -11.14 -6.50 3.42
N PRO A 166 -10.68 -7.73 3.13
CA PRO A 166 -11.20 -8.91 3.80
C PRO A 166 -10.91 -8.83 5.29
N ASP A 167 -11.90 -9.15 6.11
CA ASP A 167 -11.77 -9.32 7.57
C ASP A 167 -11.16 -8.13 8.33
N ILE A 168 -11.27 -6.90 7.80
CA ILE A 168 -10.74 -5.73 8.49
C ILE A 168 -11.55 -5.41 9.75
N SER A 169 -10.88 -5.25 10.87
CA SER A 169 -11.50 -4.94 12.16
C SER A 169 -10.88 -3.70 12.79
N PHE A 170 -11.66 -2.97 13.58
CA PHE A 170 -11.18 -1.81 14.31
C PHE A 170 -11.69 -1.88 15.75
N THR A 171 -10.77 -1.71 16.71
CA THR A 171 -11.10 -1.67 18.13
C THR A 171 -11.25 -0.20 18.54
N PHE A 172 -12.48 0.19 18.89
CA PHE A 172 -12.77 1.55 19.35
C PHE A 172 -12.21 1.78 20.76
N GLY A 173 -11.57 2.92 20.95
CA GLY A 173 -10.95 3.36 22.20
C GLY A 173 -11.08 4.88 22.38
N GLU A 174 -10.16 5.49 23.11
CA GLU A 174 -10.23 6.92 23.45
C GLU A 174 -10.04 7.84 22.23
N GLN A 175 -9.06 7.54 21.36
CA GLN A 175 -8.72 8.41 20.22
C GLN A 175 -9.41 8.01 18.92
N ASN A 176 -9.78 6.73 18.74
CA ASN A 176 -10.39 6.21 17.52
C ASN A 176 -9.65 6.64 16.23
N GLN A 177 -8.32 6.58 16.23
CA GLN A 177 -7.49 6.94 15.09
C GLN A 177 -6.87 5.69 14.45
N ALA A 178 -6.66 5.76 13.14
CA ALA A 178 -5.95 4.73 12.41
C ALA A 178 -5.19 5.28 11.21
N ARG A 179 -4.24 4.46 10.74
CA ARG A 179 -3.59 4.60 9.43
C ARG A 179 -3.88 3.35 8.62
N LEU A 180 -3.90 3.49 7.31
CA LEU A 180 -4.09 2.34 6.41
C LEU A 180 -2.87 1.39 6.43
N GLY A 181 -1.70 1.86 6.84
CA GLY A 181 -0.48 1.05 7.00
C GLY A 181 0.12 0.53 5.69
N ASN A 182 -0.45 0.90 4.56
CA ASN A 182 0.04 0.61 3.22
C ASN A 182 -0.38 1.73 2.26
N PHE A 183 0.22 1.75 1.07
CA PHE A 183 -0.33 2.48 -0.05
C PHE A 183 -1.64 1.78 -0.48
N THR A 184 -2.75 2.50 -0.54
CA THR A 184 -4.08 1.90 -0.72
C THR A 184 -4.76 2.45 -1.97
N LEU A 185 -5.14 1.57 -2.89
CA LEU A 185 -6.04 1.92 -3.98
C LEU A 185 -7.47 2.00 -3.47
N ALA A 186 -8.12 3.13 -3.72
CA ALA A 186 -9.51 3.37 -3.41
C ALA A 186 -10.25 3.85 -4.67
N TYR A 187 -11.55 3.59 -4.73
CA TYR A 187 -12.38 3.76 -5.92
C TYR A 187 -13.54 4.71 -5.64
N SER A 188 -13.94 5.51 -6.62
CA SER A 188 -15.08 6.44 -6.47
C SER A 188 -16.43 5.72 -6.35
N ALA A 189 -16.56 4.57 -7.00
CA ALA A 189 -17.76 3.74 -6.95
C ALA A 189 -17.74 2.84 -5.69
N LYS A 190 -18.86 2.81 -4.97
CA LYS A 190 -19.02 1.86 -3.86
C LYS A 190 -19.09 0.44 -4.46
N PRO A 191 -18.20 -0.48 -4.04
CA PRO A 191 -18.22 -1.84 -4.55
C PRO A 191 -19.47 -2.59 -4.07
N GLU A 192 -19.99 -3.49 -4.91
CA GLU A 192 -20.92 -4.52 -4.49
C GLU A 192 -20.13 -5.56 -3.68
N THR A 193 -20.42 -5.71 -2.40
CA THR A 193 -19.67 -6.61 -1.51
C THR A 193 -20.40 -7.92 -1.26
N ALA A 194 -19.64 -9.03 -1.27
CA ALA A 194 -20.07 -10.28 -0.66
C ALA A 194 -20.13 -10.15 0.88
N ASP A 195 -20.88 -11.02 1.55
CA ASP A 195 -21.16 -10.96 3.01
C ASP A 195 -19.91 -10.88 3.93
N ASN A 196 -18.74 -11.26 3.42
CA ASN A 196 -17.47 -11.31 4.14
C ASN A 196 -16.50 -10.16 3.83
N GLN A 197 -16.86 -9.22 2.95
CA GLN A 197 -16.03 -8.04 2.66
C GLN A 197 -16.57 -6.79 3.34
N ARG A 198 -15.73 -6.13 4.13
CA ARG A 198 -16.06 -4.83 4.72
C ARG A 198 -15.63 -3.71 3.80
N VAL A 199 -16.51 -2.71 3.67
CA VAL A 199 -16.24 -1.49 2.91
C VAL A 199 -15.72 -0.41 3.84
N LEU A 200 -14.57 0.15 3.51
CA LEU A 200 -14.08 1.40 4.07
C LEU A 200 -14.61 2.56 3.25
N THR A 201 -15.33 3.48 3.88
CA THR A 201 -15.70 4.77 3.28
C THR A 201 -14.64 5.79 3.72
N ILE A 202 -13.84 6.30 2.79
CA ILE A 202 -12.64 7.09 3.10
C ILE A 202 -12.79 8.50 2.52
N GLN A 203 -12.57 9.51 3.35
CA GLN A 203 -12.33 10.90 2.96
C GLN A 203 -10.85 11.18 3.16
N THR A 204 -10.15 11.50 2.08
CA THR A 204 -8.68 11.62 2.09
C THR A 204 -8.24 13.00 1.62
N CYS A 205 -7.34 13.61 2.37
CA CYS A 205 -6.61 14.80 1.98
C CYS A 205 -5.33 14.46 1.20
N PHE A 206 -4.73 13.30 1.47
CA PHE A 206 -3.45 12.94 0.87
C PHE A 206 -3.57 12.12 -0.41
N GLY A 207 -4.77 11.62 -0.71
CA GLY A 207 -5.08 10.83 -1.89
C GLY A 207 -4.79 11.56 -3.21
N VAL A 208 -4.24 10.80 -4.16
CA VAL A 208 -3.92 11.29 -5.50
C VAL A 208 -4.74 10.50 -6.52
N ALA A 209 -5.45 11.20 -7.41
CA ALA A 209 -6.13 10.56 -8.53
C ALA A 209 -5.10 9.96 -9.49
N VAL A 210 -5.17 8.64 -9.68
CA VAL A 210 -4.22 7.85 -10.49
C VAL A 210 -4.90 7.19 -11.69
N GLY A 211 -6.20 7.40 -11.93
CA GLY A 211 -6.93 6.80 -13.05
C GLY A 211 -6.26 7.03 -14.42
N LYS A 212 -5.73 8.23 -14.65
CA LYS A 212 -5.00 8.57 -15.89
C LYS A 212 -3.69 7.78 -16.08
N PHE A 213 -3.09 7.31 -14.98
CA PHE A 213 -1.92 6.43 -15.04
C PHE A 213 -2.31 4.98 -15.38
N LEU A 214 -3.59 4.62 -15.29
CA LEU A 214 -4.15 3.28 -15.52
C LEU A 214 -4.91 3.14 -16.86
N ASN A 215 -4.73 4.05 -17.82
CA ASN A 215 -5.58 4.12 -19.02
C ASN A 215 -7.10 4.27 -18.71
N LYS A 216 -7.44 4.88 -17.57
CA LYS A 216 -8.83 5.22 -17.27
C LYS A 216 -9.07 6.69 -17.60
N GLU A 217 -10.19 6.95 -18.26
CA GLU A 217 -10.64 8.30 -18.68
C GLU A 217 -10.94 9.21 -17.47
N ASP A 218 -11.23 8.63 -16.30
CA ASP A 218 -11.74 9.37 -15.14
C ASP A 218 -10.89 9.19 -13.87
N ASP A 219 -11.04 10.12 -12.92
CA ASP A 219 -10.44 10.16 -11.57
C ASP A 219 -11.05 9.08 -10.63
N SER A 220 -11.58 8.00 -11.21
CA SER A 220 -12.27 6.88 -10.55
C SER A 220 -11.39 6.06 -9.60
N VAL A 221 -10.07 6.23 -9.68
CA VAL A 221 -9.09 5.51 -8.85
C VAL A 221 -8.19 6.52 -8.17
N VAL A 222 -8.10 6.41 -6.86
CA VAL A 222 -7.27 7.24 -5.98
C VAL A 222 -6.27 6.35 -5.27
N LEU A 223 -5.00 6.76 -5.26
CA LEU A 223 -3.96 6.15 -4.44
C LEU A 223 -3.75 6.97 -3.17
N ILE A 224 -3.95 6.34 -2.02
CA ILE A 224 -3.80 6.95 -0.69
C ILE A 224 -2.44 6.53 -0.12
N PRO A 225 -1.57 7.47 0.29
CA PRO A 225 -0.30 7.15 0.95
C PRO A 225 -0.53 6.70 2.40
N LEU A 226 0.43 5.95 2.94
CA LEU A 226 0.32 5.37 4.28
C LEU A 226 0.48 6.36 5.46
N SER A 227 0.96 7.59 5.22
CA SER A 227 1.22 8.57 6.29
C SER A 227 -0.03 9.30 6.79
N GLU A 228 -1.16 9.17 6.10
CA GLU A 228 -2.40 9.83 6.49
C GLU A 228 -3.02 9.16 7.73
N VAL A 229 -3.38 9.98 8.72
CA VAL A 229 -4.08 9.55 9.94
C VAL A 229 -5.55 9.92 9.78
N PHE A 230 -6.42 8.94 10.02
CA PHE A 230 -7.86 9.08 9.92
C PHE A 230 -8.50 8.95 11.29
N GLN A 231 -9.54 9.73 11.51
CA GLN A 231 -10.54 9.49 12.53
C GLN A 231 -11.49 8.40 12.05
N VAL A 232 -11.66 7.35 12.86
CA VAL A 232 -12.47 6.19 12.54
C VAL A 232 -13.82 6.28 13.25
N SER A 233 -14.90 6.07 12.49
CA SER A 233 -16.27 5.96 13.00
C SER A 233 -17.04 4.83 12.32
N ARG A 234 -18.18 4.44 12.88
CA ARG A 234 -19.06 3.42 12.28
C ARG A 234 -20.11 4.08 11.39
N LYS A 235 -20.43 3.42 10.27
CA LYS A 235 -21.55 3.83 9.42
C LYS A 235 -22.88 3.26 9.93
N GLY A 236 -23.52 3.97 10.85
CA GLY A 236 -24.82 3.54 11.40
C GLY A 236 -24.70 2.19 12.15
N THR A 237 -25.60 1.25 11.86
CA THR A 237 -25.62 -0.09 12.47
C THR A 237 -24.80 -1.14 11.68
N SER A 238 -24.19 -0.77 10.55
CA SER A 238 -23.38 -1.72 9.78
C SER A 238 -21.97 -1.88 10.38
N ASN A 239 -21.28 -2.94 9.97
CA ASN A 239 -19.86 -3.14 10.27
C ASN A 239 -18.92 -2.31 9.37
N ASP A 240 -19.46 -1.42 8.53
CA ASP A 240 -18.65 -0.55 7.66
C ASP A 240 -17.99 0.55 8.48
N LEU A 241 -16.74 0.84 8.14
CA LEU A 241 -15.94 1.89 8.79
C LEU A 241 -15.89 3.13 7.90
N VAL A 242 -15.99 4.28 8.53
CA VAL A 242 -15.79 5.59 7.90
C VAL A 242 -14.49 6.18 8.44
N LEU A 243 -13.59 6.55 7.52
CA LEU A 243 -12.29 7.15 7.79
C LEU A 243 -12.31 8.58 7.27
N GLN A 244 -12.02 9.55 8.14
CA GLN A 244 -12.07 10.99 7.87
C GLN A 244 -10.82 11.70 8.36
#